data_AF-A0A832HLA0-F1
#
_entry.id   AF-A0A832HLA0-F1
#
_cell.length_a   1.000
_cell.length_b   1.000
_cell.length_c   1.000
_cell.angle_alpha   90.00
_cell.angle_beta   90.00
_cell.angle_gamma   90.00
#
_symmetry.space_group_name_H-M   'P 1'
#
loop_
_entity.id
_entity.type
_entity.pdbx_description
1 polymer ?
#
loop_
_entity_poly.entity_id
_entity_poly.type
_entity_poly.pdbx_seq_one_letter_code
_entity_poly.pdbx_strand_id
1 'polypeptide(L)'
;MKQVLQNLRSGATEVVDVPAPVAVPGRLLIRTRASLISAGTERMLVEFSRAGFIGKAKAQPEKVQQVIDKIRADGLLPTLEAVFNKLDEPLPLGYCNVGVVVEGSSEQEAGSRGQETGDKRRESGAGDSVIRWFGDSVIRWFGGPVIR
;
A
#
# COMPACT_ATOMS: atom_id res chain seq x y z
N MET A 1 -9.31 -15.19 0.30
CA MET A 1 -7.92 -15.16 -0.20
C MET A 1 -7.04 -14.74 0.95
N LYS A 2 -5.80 -15.24 1.00
CA LYS A 2 -4.93 -15.00 2.16
C LYS A 2 -4.18 -13.69 2.02
N GLN A 3 -4.13 -12.92 3.10
CA GLN A 3 -3.40 -11.67 3.20
C GLN A 3 -2.55 -11.65 4.47
N VAL A 4 -1.31 -11.17 4.35
CA VAL A 4 -0.42 -10.95 5.50
C VAL A 4 -0.65 -9.54 6.03
N LEU A 5 -1.12 -9.43 7.27
CA LEU A 5 -1.37 -8.17 7.96
C LEU A 5 -0.37 -7.99 9.11
N GLN A 6 0.05 -6.75 9.31
CA GLN A 6 0.89 -6.32 10.41
C GLN A 6 0.10 -5.38 11.32
N ASN A 7 -0.15 -5.81 12.55
CA ASN A 7 -0.74 -4.93 13.56
C ASN A 7 0.34 -3.99 14.10
N LEU A 8 0.10 -2.66 14.05
CA LEU A 8 1.06 -1.65 14.50
C LEU A 8 1.05 -1.44 16.02
N ARG A 9 -0.05 -1.73 16.72
CA ARG A 9 -0.13 -1.67 18.18
C ARG A 9 0.67 -2.81 18.82
N SER A 10 0.32 -4.05 18.48
CA SER A 10 0.83 -5.27 19.13
C SER A 10 2.13 -5.82 18.55
N GLY A 11 2.46 -5.46 17.29
CA GLY A 11 3.57 -6.06 16.57
C GLY A 11 3.29 -7.45 16.00
N ALA A 12 2.06 -7.98 16.15
CA ALA A 12 1.66 -9.26 15.58
C ALA A 12 1.62 -9.22 14.04
N THR A 13 2.17 -10.27 13.43
CA THR A 13 2.07 -10.53 11.98
C THR A 13 1.15 -11.72 11.79
N GLU A 14 0.03 -11.54 11.09
CA GLU A 14 -1.05 -12.52 10.99
C GLU A 14 -1.40 -12.80 9.53
N VAL A 15 -1.81 -14.04 9.24
CA VAL A 15 -2.36 -14.43 7.94
C VAL A 15 -3.86 -14.58 8.09
N VAL A 16 -4.61 -13.68 7.48
CA VAL A 16 -6.08 -13.68 7.50
C VAL A 16 -6.63 -14.08 6.13
N ASP A 17 -7.83 -14.66 6.12
CA ASP A 17 -8.61 -14.85 4.90
C ASP A 17 -9.58 -13.67 4.72
N VAL A 18 -9.40 -12.91 3.64
CA VAL A 18 -10.24 -11.78 3.23
C VAL A 18 -11.03 -12.13 1.97
N PRO A 19 -12.15 -11.44 1.67
CA PRO A 19 -12.81 -11.54 0.37
C PRO A 19 -11.82 -11.27 -0.78
N ALA A 20 -12.00 -11.92 -1.92
CA ALA A 20 -11.27 -11.51 -3.12
C ALA A 20 -11.75 -10.11 -3.53
N PRO A 21 -10.84 -9.20 -3.95
CA PRO A 21 -11.27 -7.89 -4.40
C PRO A 21 -12.07 -7.99 -5.69
N VAL A 22 -13.04 -7.09 -5.84
CA VAL A 22 -13.82 -6.93 -7.07
C VAL A 22 -13.13 -5.90 -7.95
N ALA A 23 -13.06 -6.13 -9.26
CA ALA A 23 -12.58 -5.11 -10.19
C ALA A 23 -13.54 -3.90 -10.22
N VAL A 24 -12.97 -2.70 -10.35
CA VAL A 24 -13.73 -1.45 -10.49
C VAL A 24 -13.14 -0.64 -11.64
N PRO A 25 -13.92 0.26 -12.28
CA PRO A 25 -13.43 1.09 -13.38
C PRO A 25 -12.12 1.82 -13.07
N GLY A 26 -11.25 1.93 -14.08
CA GLY A 26 -9.93 2.55 -13.96
C GLY A 26 -8.91 1.75 -13.14
N ARG A 27 -9.24 0.56 -12.65
CA ARG A 27 -8.36 -0.29 -11.82
C ARG A 27 -8.14 -1.68 -12.41
N LEU A 28 -7.00 -2.28 -12.07
CA LEU A 28 -6.66 -3.66 -12.45
C LEU A 28 -6.74 -4.58 -11.22
N LEU A 29 -7.38 -5.73 -11.40
CA LEU A 29 -7.38 -6.85 -10.46
C LEU A 29 -6.29 -7.84 -10.87
N ILE A 30 -5.32 -8.07 -9.97
CA ILE A 30 -4.15 -8.90 -10.25
C ILE A 30 -4.16 -10.17 -9.41
N ARG A 31 -4.15 -11.33 -10.06
CA ARG A 31 -3.82 -12.60 -9.41
C ARG A 31 -2.32 -12.68 -9.19
N THR A 32 -1.88 -12.26 -8.01
CA THR A 32 -0.49 -12.36 -7.56
C THR A 32 0.00 -13.80 -7.67
N ARG A 33 1.15 -14.01 -8.30
CA ARG A 33 1.84 -15.31 -8.39
C ARG A 33 3.05 -15.40 -7.45
N ALA A 34 3.73 -14.28 -7.24
CA ALA A 34 4.82 -14.16 -6.27
C ALA A 34 4.88 -12.73 -5.72
N SER A 35 5.25 -12.60 -4.44
CA SER A 35 5.53 -11.32 -3.79
C SER A 35 6.98 -11.31 -3.31
N LEU A 36 7.64 -10.17 -3.42
CA LEU A 36 8.98 -9.96 -2.88
C LEU A 36 8.86 -9.24 -1.53
N ILE A 37 9.51 -9.79 -0.51
CA ILE A 37 9.66 -9.12 0.79
C ILE A 37 10.85 -8.17 0.74
N SER A 38 10.65 -6.92 1.14
CA SER A 38 11.72 -5.91 1.21
C SER A 38 12.49 -6.04 2.51
N ALA A 39 13.74 -6.50 2.41
CA ALA A 39 14.65 -6.69 3.54
C ALA A 39 14.92 -5.40 4.35
N GLY A 40 14.66 -4.22 3.77
CA GLY A 40 14.73 -2.91 4.43
C GLY A 40 13.36 -2.44 4.91
N THR A 41 12.47 -2.08 3.99
CA THR A 41 11.21 -1.36 4.31
C THR A 41 10.26 -2.17 5.18
N GLU A 42 10.04 -3.45 4.86
CA GLU A 42 9.08 -4.28 5.59
C GLU A 42 9.69 -4.77 6.90
N ARG A 43 11.01 -5.01 6.92
CA ARG A 43 11.76 -5.23 8.16
C ARG A 43 11.62 -4.04 9.12
N MET A 44 11.86 -2.82 8.64
CA MET A 44 11.71 -1.59 9.44
C MET A 44 10.28 -1.44 9.96
N LEU A 45 9.27 -1.76 9.15
CA LEU A 45 7.85 -1.71 9.57
C LEU A 45 7.53 -2.74 10.67
N VAL A 46 8.08 -3.96 10.56
CA VAL A 46 7.96 -5.03 11.59
C VAL A 46 8.73 -4.67 12.87
N GLU A 47 9.92 -4.10 12.76
CA GLU A 47 10.70 -3.63 13.91
C GLU A 47 10.00 -2.46 14.61
N PHE A 48 9.45 -1.51 13.84
CA PHE A 48 8.62 -0.42 14.37
C PHE A 48 7.35 -0.94 15.06
N SER A 49 6.63 -1.89 14.46
CA SER A 49 5.39 -2.42 15.04
C SER A 49 5.63 -3.15 16.36
N ARG A 50 6.76 -3.86 16.48
CA ARG A 50 7.21 -4.55 17.71
C ARG A 50 7.75 -3.61 18.79
N ALA A 51 8.11 -2.38 18.44
CA ALA A 51 8.57 -1.41 19.43
C ALA A 51 7.42 -0.99 20.38
N GLY A 52 7.71 -0.82 21.67
CA GLY A 52 6.76 -0.19 22.60
C GLY A 52 6.51 1.29 22.25
N PHE A 53 5.51 1.93 22.86
CA PHE A 53 5.16 3.33 22.58
C PHE A 53 6.35 4.30 22.63
N ILE A 54 7.27 4.12 23.60
CA ILE A 54 8.49 4.94 23.71
C ILE A 54 9.42 4.72 22.51
N GLY A 55 9.55 3.49 22.01
CA GLY A 55 10.35 3.19 20.82
C GLY A 55 9.73 3.77 19.54
N LYS A 56 8.40 3.66 19.39
CA LYS A 56 7.64 4.27 18.30
C LYS A 56 7.77 5.80 18.30
N ALA A 57 7.66 6.43 19.47
CA ALA A 57 7.85 7.87 19.65
C ALA A 57 9.29 8.33 19.33
N LYS A 58 10.31 7.55 19.70
CA LYS A 58 11.71 7.83 19.34
C LYS A 58 12.02 7.63 17.85
N ALA A 59 11.33 6.70 17.19
CA ALA A 59 11.49 6.44 15.77
C ALA A 59 10.78 7.48 14.87
N GLN A 60 9.78 8.18 15.40
CA GLN A 60 8.99 9.20 14.69
C GLN A 60 8.79 10.47 15.56
N PRO A 61 9.87 11.20 15.88
CA PRO A 61 9.80 12.40 16.74
C PRO A 61 8.89 13.49 16.14
N GLU A 62 8.80 13.59 14.81
CA GLU A 62 7.89 14.49 14.09
C GLU A 62 6.41 14.13 14.31
N LYS A 63 6.10 12.85 14.55
CA LYS A 63 4.75 12.41 14.93
C LYS A 63 4.45 12.71 16.38
N VAL A 64 5.43 12.69 17.27
CA VAL A 64 5.26 13.15 18.67
C VAL A 64 4.87 14.63 18.69
N GLN A 65 5.52 15.47 17.88
CA GLN A 65 5.16 16.89 17.76
C GLN A 65 3.73 17.06 17.22
N GLN A 66 3.35 16.33 16.17
CA GLN A 66 1.97 16.34 15.64
C GLN A 66 0.93 15.92 16.69
N VAL A 67 1.26 14.96 17.57
CA VAL A 67 0.39 14.56 18.69
C VAL A 67 0.28 15.67 19.74
N ILE A 68 1.37 16.35 20.09
CA ILE A 68 1.35 17.48 21.04
C ILE A 68 0.49 18.63 20.49
N ASP A 69 0.64 18.96 19.22
CA ASP A 69 -0.12 20.05 18.59
C ASP A 69 -1.60 19.68 18.43
N LYS A 70 -1.91 18.40 18.16
CA LYS A 70 -3.29 17.90 18.16
C LYS A 70 -3.92 17.89 19.57
N ILE A 71 -3.16 17.57 20.63
CA ILE A 71 -3.64 17.72 22.02
C ILE A 71 -3.99 19.17 22.35
N ARG A 72 -3.21 20.14 21.84
CA ARG A 72 -3.47 21.58 22.03
C ARG A 72 -4.71 22.06 21.28
N ALA A 73 -4.99 21.51 20.10
CA ALA A 73 -6.12 21.90 19.26
C ALA A 73 -7.43 21.19 19.64
N ASP A 74 -7.39 19.85 19.76
CA ASP A 74 -8.57 18.99 19.86
C ASP A 74 -8.77 18.41 21.29
N GLY A 75 -7.80 18.62 22.18
CA GLY A 75 -7.79 18.02 23.52
C GLY A 75 -7.19 16.61 23.57
N LEU A 76 -7.00 16.13 24.80
CA LEU A 76 -6.25 14.89 25.07
C LEU A 76 -6.99 13.63 24.59
N LEU A 77 -8.25 13.44 24.99
CA LEU A 77 -9.01 12.21 24.69
C LEU A 77 -9.19 11.98 23.18
N PRO A 78 -9.65 12.96 22.36
CA PRO A 78 -9.80 12.76 20.92
C PRO A 78 -8.46 12.50 20.21
N THR A 79 -7.37 13.06 20.74
CA THR A 79 -6.03 12.79 20.21
C THR A 79 -5.56 11.37 20.52
N LEU A 80 -5.77 10.89 21.74
CA LEU A 80 -5.42 9.51 22.12
C LEU A 80 -6.24 8.50 21.31
N GLU A 81 -7.55 8.72 21.14
CA GLU A 81 -8.41 7.92 20.26
C GLU A 81 -7.89 7.90 18.82
N ALA A 82 -7.54 9.06 18.24
CA ALA A 82 -6.99 9.12 16.88
C ALA A 82 -5.65 8.37 16.73
N VAL A 83 -4.75 8.47 17.72
CA VAL A 83 -3.47 7.72 17.74
C VAL A 83 -3.74 6.22 17.85
N PHE A 84 -4.65 5.83 18.73
CA PHE A 84 -5.01 4.43 18.95
C PHE A 84 -5.67 3.79 17.73
N ASN A 85 -6.66 4.44 17.14
CA ASN A 85 -7.28 4.00 15.89
C ASN A 85 -6.24 3.85 14.76
N LYS A 86 -5.24 4.73 14.69
CA LYS A 86 -4.17 4.64 13.69
C LYS A 86 -3.15 3.52 13.93
N LEU A 87 -2.97 3.09 15.17
CA LEU A 87 -2.11 1.96 15.53
C LEU A 87 -2.84 0.60 15.46
N ASP A 88 -4.17 0.60 15.57
CA ASP A 88 -5.00 -0.60 15.38
C ASP A 88 -5.30 -0.91 13.91
N GLU A 89 -5.13 0.07 13.01
CA GLU A 89 -5.29 -0.14 11.56
C GLU A 89 -4.30 -1.22 11.06
N PRO A 90 -4.79 -2.38 10.58
CA PRO A 90 -3.92 -3.48 10.18
C PRO A 90 -3.26 -3.17 8.84
N LEU A 91 -1.94 -3.15 8.80
CA LEU A 91 -1.19 -2.79 7.59
C LEU A 91 -0.87 -4.01 6.72
N PRO A 92 -1.26 -4.02 5.43
CA PRO A 92 -1.02 -5.15 4.55
C PRO A 92 0.39 -5.12 3.93
N LEU A 93 1.20 -6.14 4.22
CA LEU A 93 2.58 -6.28 3.71
C LEU A 93 2.61 -6.70 2.22
N GLY A 94 3.78 -6.70 1.58
CA GLY A 94 4.00 -7.20 0.22
C GLY A 94 3.76 -6.17 -0.89
N TYR A 95 4.35 -4.97 -0.77
CA TYR A 95 4.14 -3.89 -1.75
C TYR A 95 4.71 -4.22 -3.15
N CYS A 96 5.68 -5.13 -3.21
CA CYS A 96 6.28 -5.66 -4.43
C CYS A 96 5.67 -7.02 -4.79
N ASN A 97 5.01 -7.12 -5.94
CA ASN A 97 4.51 -8.39 -6.44
C ASN A 97 4.46 -8.46 -7.97
N VAL A 98 4.44 -9.69 -8.47
CA VAL A 98 4.22 -10.06 -9.86
C VAL A 98 3.01 -10.97 -9.96
N GLY A 99 2.16 -10.72 -10.95
CA GLY A 99 0.93 -11.48 -11.15
C GLY A 99 0.37 -11.34 -12.56
N VAL A 100 -0.77 -11.98 -12.78
CA VAL A 100 -1.52 -11.92 -14.03
C VAL A 100 -2.75 -11.04 -13.81
N VAL A 101 -3.00 -10.10 -14.71
CA VAL A 101 -4.26 -9.33 -14.75
C VAL A 101 -5.39 -10.30 -15.04
N VAL A 102 -6.35 -10.43 -14.12
CA VAL A 102 -7.52 -11.29 -14.32
C VAL A 102 -8.74 -10.49 -14.76
N GLU A 103 -8.81 -9.22 -14.42
CA GLU A 103 -9.93 -8.33 -14.73
C GLU A 103 -9.48 -6.86 -14.66
N GLY A 104 -10.09 -6.00 -15.48
CA GLY A 104 -9.85 -4.56 -15.47
C GLY A 104 -10.21 -3.92 -16.81
N SER A 105 -10.71 -2.69 -16.76
CA SER A 105 -10.94 -1.84 -17.93
C SER A 105 -10.19 -0.52 -17.75
N SER A 106 -9.27 -0.23 -18.67
CA SER A 106 -8.65 1.08 -18.76
C SER A 106 -9.65 2.07 -19.34
N GLU A 107 -10.22 2.90 -18.49
CA GLU A 107 -11.10 3.99 -18.90
C GLU A 107 -10.26 5.07 -19.60
N GLN A 108 -10.60 5.38 -20.86
CA GLN A 108 -9.84 6.35 -21.67
C GLN A 108 -10.25 7.78 -21.29
N GLU A 109 -9.42 8.49 -20.50
CA GLU A 109 -9.53 9.94 -20.39
C GLU A 109 -9.04 10.60 -21.69
N ALA A 110 -9.96 10.76 -22.65
CA ALA A 110 -9.73 11.53 -23.87
C ALA A 110 -9.70 13.04 -23.56
N GLY A 111 -8.55 13.56 -23.12
CA GLY A 111 -8.39 14.96 -22.70
C GLY A 111 -7.06 15.61 -23.09
N SER A 112 -7.13 16.63 -23.96
CA SER A 112 -6.06 17.59 -24.32
C SER A 112 -4.75 17.08 -24.95
N ARG A 113 -4.69 17.32 -26.28
CA ARG A 113 -3.53 17.36 -27.19
C ARG A 113 -2.20 17.85 -26.60
N GLY A 114 -1.10 17.19 -27.00
CA GLY A 114 0.11 17.91 -27.42
C GLY A 114 1.47 17.44 -26.90
N GLN A 115 2.00 16.31 -27.41
CA GLN A 115 3.35 16.24 -28.02
C GLN A 115 3.67 14.83 -28.53
N GLU A 116 4.34 14.76 -29.68
CA GLU A 116 4.75 13.53 -30.33
C GLU A 116 6.06 13.00 -29.74
N THR A 117 6.11 11.74 -29.27
CA THR A 117 7.27 10.84 -29.44
C THR A 117 6.86 9.38 -29.13
N GLY A 118 6.74 8.57 -30.18
CA GLY A 118 7.22 7.17 -30.21
C GLY A 118 6.56 6.04 -29.37
N ASP A 119 5.96 6.28 -28.19
CA ASP A 119 5.51 5.18 -27.31
C ASP A 119 4.01 4.86 -27.50
N LYS A 120 3.72 3.78 -28.25
CA LYS A 120 2.37 3.21 -28.32
C LYS A 120 2.02 2.56 -26.97
N ARG A 121 1.47 3.36 -26.04
CA ARG A 121 0.87 2.84 -24.81
C ARG A 121 -0.21 1.82 -25.17
N ARG A 122 -0.07 0.62 -24.63
CA ARG A 122 -0.95 -0.52 -24.90
C ARG A 122 -1.93 -0.66 -23.76
N GLU A 123 -3.21 -0.79 -24.07
CA GLU A 123 -4.22 -1.22 -23.09
C GLU A 123 -3.81 -2.58 -22.52
N SER A 124 -3.93 -2.75 -21.19
CA SER A 124 -3.59 -4.01 -20.52
C SER A 124 -4.83 -4.89 -20.45
N GLY A 125 -4.75 -6.08 -21.05
CA GLY A 125 -5.85 -7.03 -21.14
C GLY A 125 -5.82 -8.10 -20.04
N ALA A 126 -6.93 -8.79 -19.84
CA ALA A 126 -6.95 -10.01 -19.03
C ALA A 126 -6.00 -11.05 -19.64
N GLY A 127 -5.08 -11.58 -18.83
CA GLY A 127 -3.99 -12.47 -19.25
C GLY A 127 -2.60 -11.81 -19.27
N ASP A 128 -2.51 -10.48 -19.25
CA ASP A 128 -1.21 -9.78 -19.20
C ASP A 128 -0.48 -9.99 -17.87
N SER A 129 0.85 -10.08 -17.92
CA SER A 129 1.70 -10.16 -16.73
C SER A 129 2.16 -8.77 -16.30
N VAL A 130 1.99 -8.46 -15.02
CA VAL A 130 2.33 -7.15 -14.43
C VAL A 130 3.31 -7.34 -13.28
N ILE A 131 4.33 -6.47 -13.23
CA ILE A 131 5.27 -6.32 -12.12
C ILE A 131 5.04 -4.96 -11.47
N ARG A 132 4.83 -4.92 -10.16
CA ARG A 132 4.75 -3.68 -9.36
C ARG A 132 5.92 -3.65 -8.38
N TRP A 133 6.73 -2.59 -8.44
CA TRP A 133 7.91 -2.38 -7.59
C TRP A 133 8.21 -0.88 -7.46
N PHE A 134 8.93 -0.47 -6.41
CA PHE A 134 9.38 0.92 -6.19
C PHE A 134 10.91 0.93 -6.02
N GLY A 135 11.63 1.64 -6.90
CA GLY A 135 13.10 1.76 -6.93
C GLY A 135 13.66 1.85 -8.36
N ASP A 136 14.97 1.65 -8.53
CA ASP A 136 15.71 2.16 -9.69
C ASP A 136 15.85 1.26 -10.95
N SER A 137 15.36 0.00 -10.98
CA SER A 137 14.87 -0.67 -12.22
C SER A 137 14.18 -2.03 -12.01
N VAL A 138 12.94 -2.20 -12.51
CA VAL A 138 12.43 -3.34 -13.34
C VAL A 138 11.15 -2.88 -14.11
N ILE A 139 11.00 -3.37 -15.36
CA ILE A 139 10.04 -2.99 -16.42
C ILE A 139 8.86 -4.00 -16.49
N ARG A 140 7.59 -3.66 -16.82
CA ARG A 140 6.88 -2.40 -17.20
C ARG A 140 5.44 -2.44 -16.59
N TRP A 141 4.79 -1.28 -16.46
CA TRP A 141 3.37 -1.13 -16.06
C TRP A 141 2.80 0.18 -16.66
N PHE A 142 1.49 0.26 -16.97
CA PHE A 142 0.97 1.27 -17.92
C PHE A 142 -0.30 2.07 -17.58
N GLY A 143 -0.86 1.99 -16.36
CA GLY A 143 -1.94 2.91 -15.94
C GLY A 143 -2.95 2.33 -14.94
N GLY A 144 -3.57 3.22 -14.14
CA GLY A 144 -4.61 2.91 -13.15
C GLY A 144 -4.11 2.73 -11.69
N PRO A 145 -5.02 2.60 -10.71
CA PRO A 145 -4.67 1.99 -9.43
C PRO A 145 -4.76 0.45 -9.48
N VAL A 146 -3.79 -0.26 -8.90
CA VAL A 146 -3.86 -1.73 -8.75
C VAL A 146 -4.59 -2.11 -7.46
N ILE A 147 -5.57 -3.01 -7.55
CA ILE A 147 -6.16 -3.71 -6.40
C ILE A 147 -5.59 -5.14 -6.34
N ARG A 148 -5.26 -5.57 -5.12
CA ARG A 148 -4.75 -6.89 -4.76
C ARG A 148 -5.59 -7.46 -3.62
#